data_AF-A0A1I6U543-F1
#
_entry.id   AF-A0A1I6U543-F1
#
_cell.length_a   1.000
_cell.length_b   1.000
_cell.length_c   1.000
_cell.angle_alpha   90.00
_cell.angle_beta   90.00
_cell.angle_gamma   90.00
#
_symmetry.space_group_name_H-M   'P 1'
#
loop_
_entity.id
_entity.type
_entity.pdbx_description
1 polymer ?
#
loop_
_entity_poly.entity_id
_entity_poly.type
_entity_poly.pdbx_seq_one_letter_code
_entity_poly.pdbx_strand_id
1 'polypeptide(L)'
;MSNNKLASELVLTATENLADEFLFKTANTFLEDAIKSIPFASLITGSIETYSRFRTLKEQRQLLAFIQEAENINQGFIEKFFKDKNNTQLGFEILGVLDQTYLEQQAKMIGRVTLLFKDGKISKQDLDKYTYIITRLNSHFILLINELYSIETNQDDPEFEFDIENPNMEFVNFGFLKEVPSPLYPGSTQITRFRRTNSFYYFYENIFKD
;
A
#
# COMPACT_ATOMS: atom_id res chain seq x y z
N MET A 1 20.10 46.09 -17.95
CA MET A 1 19.99 44.95 -17.01
C MET A 1 19.06 43.88 -17.58
N SER A 2 19.49 43.04 -18.54
CA SER A 2 18.60 42.03 -19.16
C SER A 2 19.25 40.66 -19.44
N ASN A 3 20.57 40.57 -19.65
CA ASN A 3 21.20 39.30 -20.04
C ASN A 3 21.40 38.28 -18.91
N ASN A 4 21.43 38.72 -17.63
CA ASN A 4 21.70 37.81 -16.51
C ASN A 4 20.49 36.96 -16.11
N LYS A 5 19.25 37.41 -16.41
CA LYS A 5 18.01 36.72 -16.02
C LYS A 5 17.70 35.53 -16.95
N LEU A 6 17.96 35.72 -18.24
CA LEU A 6 17.84 34.67 -19.26
C LEU A 6 18.89 33.56 -19.09
N ALA A 7 20.12 33.93 -18.72
CA ALA A 7 21.18 32.96 -18.43
C ALA A 7 20.86 32.14 -17.16
N SER A 8 20.31 32.77 -16.11
CA SER A 8 19.92 32.04 -14.89
C SER A 8 18.73 31.11 -15.11
N GLU A 9 17.73 31.48 -15.92
CA GLU A 9 16.59 30.61 -16.24
C GLU A 9 17.01 29.41 -17.08
N LEU A 10 17.88 29.62 -18.09
CA LEU A 10 18.43 28.53 -18.92
C LEU A 10 19.33 27.59 -18.12
N VAL A 11 20.13 28.12 -17.18
CA VAL A 11 20.95 27.30 -16.28
C VAL A 11 20.06 26.54 -15.29
N LEU A 12 19.03 27.14 -14.71
CA LEU A 12 18.09 26.42 -13.83
C LEU A 12 17.40 25.27 -14.57
N THR A 13 16.81 25.54 -15.73
CA THR A 13 16.13 24.49 -16.51
C THR A 13 17.09 23.42 -17.00
N ALA A 14 18.32 23.78 -17.42
CA ALA A 14 19.31 22.77 -17.79
C ALA A 14 19.78 21.93 -16.60
N THR A 15 19.92 22.54 -15.42
CA THR A 15 20.35 21.83 -14.20
C THR A 15 19.23 20.93 -13.66
N GLU A 16 17.98 21.37 -13.71
CA GLU A 16 16.79 20.56 -13.40
C GLU A 16 16.67 19.38 -14.36
N ASN A 17 16.78 19.62 -15.67
CA ASN A 17 16.71 18.55 -16.67
C ASN A 17 17.87 17.54 -16.54
N LEU A 18 19.09 18.00 -16.23
CA LEU A 18 20.24 17.12 -16.02
C LEU A 18 20.18 16.36 -14.70
N ALA A 19 19.67 16.98 -13.63
CA ALA A 19 19.45 16.31 -12.36
C ALA A 19 18.35 15.24 -12.49
N ASP A 20 17.27 15.55 -13.18
CA ASP A 20 16.19 14.61 -13.48
C ASP A 20 16.68 13.47 -14.37
N GLU A 21 17.47 13.76 -15.43
CA GLU A 21 18.05 12.74 -16.30
C GLU A 21 19.07 11.85 -15.58
N PHE A 22 19.90 12.43 -14.69
CA PHE A 22 20.87 11.68 -13.90
C PHE A 22 20.22 10.82 -12.82
N LEU A 23 19.22 11.36 -12.11
CA LEU A 23 18.42 10.61 -11.15
C LEU A 23 17.67 9.48 -11.85
N PHE A 24 17.08 9.75 -13.02
CA PHE A 24 16.37 8.75 -13.84
C PHE A 24 17.30 7.64 -14.35
N LYS A 25 18.50 7.97 -14.84
CA LYS A 25 19.48 6.97 -15.28
C LYS A 25 19.96 6.11 -14.11
N THR A 26 20.26 6.72 -12.97
CA THR A 26 20.71 6.00 -11.76
C THR A 26 19.60 5.11 -11.21
N ALA A 27 18.35 5.58 -11.28
CA ALA A 27 17.14 4.83 -10.94
C ALA A 27 16.97 3.58 -11.79
N ASN A 28 17.01 3.77 -13.11
CA ASN A 28 16.89 2.68 -14.06
C ASN A 28 17.99 1.66 -13.85
N THR A 29 19.24 2.06 -13.62
CA THR A 29 20.32 1.11 -13.35
C THR A 29 20.09 0.34 -12.04
N PHE A 30 19.69 1.02 -10.95
CA PHE A 30 19.42 0.35 -9.67
C PHE A 30 18.24 -0.63 -9.76
N LEU A 31 17.15 -0.22 -10.42
CA LEU A 31 15.99 -1.07 -10.62
C LEU A 31 16.31 -2.20 -11.61
N GLU A 32 16.99 -1.93 -12.70
CA GLU A 32 17.44 -2.95 -13.63
C GLU A 32 18.32 -3.96 -12.92
N ASP A 33 19.27 -3.53 -12.08
CA ASP A 33 20.15 -4.44 -11.33
C ASP A 33 19.37 -5.23 -10.27
N ALA A 34 18.43 -4.58 -9.57
CA ALA A 34 17.54 -5.23 -8.62
C ALA A 34 16.58 -6.23 -9.30
N ILE A 35 16.00 -5.88 -10.46
CA ILE A 35 15.11 -6.73 -11.25
C ILE A 35 15.90 -7.83 -11.95
N LYS A 36 17.11 -7.58 -12.46
CA LYS A 36 18.03 -8.59 -13.05
C LYS A 36 18.44 -9.65 -12.03
N SER A 37 18.45 -9.32 -10.74
CA SER A 37 18.68 -10.30 -9.67
C SER A 37 17.50 -11.27 -9.49
N ILE A 38 16.34 -10.95 -10.07
CA ILE A 38 15.13 -11.76 -10.04
C ILE A 38 15.13 -12.70 -11.26
N PRO A 39 14.93 -14.03 -11.09
CA PRO A 39 15.05 -15.02 -12.17
C PRO A 39 14.18 -14.78 -13.42
N PHE A 40 13.17 -13.93 -13.34
CA PHE A 40 12.20 -13.62 -14.40
C PHE A 40 12.16 -12.13 -14.76
N ALA A 41 13.26 -11.41 -14.53
CA ALA A 41 13.50 -10.01 -14.84
C ALA A 41 12.89 -9.53 -16.17
N SER A 42 13.17 -10.24 -17.27
CA SER A 42 12.79 -9.84 -18.63
C SER A 42 11.29 -9.76 -18.87
N LEU A 43 10.50 -10.58 -18.15
CA LEU A 43 9.04 -10.55 -18.22
C LEU A 43 8.45 -9.34 -17.49
N ILE A 44 9.09 -8.93 -16.40
CA ILE A 44 8.74 -7.72 -15.65
C ILE A 44 9.15 -6.48 -16.45
N THR A 45 10.36 -6.47 -17.04
CA THR A 45 10.81 -5.35 -17.87
C THR A 45 9.89 -5.15 -19.07
N GLY A 46 9.46 -6.23 -19.76
CA GLY A 46 8.52 -6.10 -20.88
C GLY A 46 7.14 -5.57 -20.48
N SER A 47 6.64 -5.90 -19.28
CA SER A 47 5.37 -5.33 -18.77
C SER A 47 5.53 -3.88 -18.31
N ILE A 48 6.68 -3.52 -17.73
CA ILE A 48 7.07 -2.13 -17.41
C ILE A 48 7.20 -1.29 -18.68
N GLU A 49 7.90 -1.78 -19.71
CA GLU A 49 8.07 -1.07 -20.99
C GLU A 49 6.73 -0.79 -21.67
N THR A 50 5.78 -1.72 -21.54
CA THR A 50 4.41 -1.55 -22.04
C THR A 50 3.61 -0.55 -21.18
N TYR A 51 3.83 -0.54 -19.87
CA TYR A 51 3.22 0.41 -18.93
C TYR A 51 4.13 1.64 -18.74
N SER A 52 4.07 2.55 -19.71
CA SER A 52 4.90 3.76 -19.84
C SER A 52 4.95 4.73 -18.65
N ARG A 53 4.27 4.41 -17.54
CA ARG A 53 4.15 5.22 -16.32
C ARG A 53 5.16 4.90 -15.22
N PHE A 54 5.92 3.79 -15.21
CA PHE A 54 7.00 3.56 -14.23
C PHE A 54 8.27 4.33 -14.62
N ARG A 55 8.19 5.66 -14.63
CA ARG A 55 9.29 6.55 -15.00
C ARG A 55 10.01 7.11 -13.77
N THR A 56 9.39 7.12 -12.60
CA THR A 56 10.00 7.74 -11.42
C THR A 56 10.66 6.71 -10.50
N LEU A 57 11.74 7.12 -9.83
CA LEU A 57 12.40 6.35 -8.76
C LEU A 57 11.42 5.75 -7.74
N LYS A 58 10.38 6.53 -7.42
CA LYS A 58 9.33 6.17 -6.48
C LYS A 58 8.57 4.95 -7.00
N GLU A 59 7.99 5.03 -8.20
CA GLU A 59 7.20 3.94 -8.77
C GLU A 59 8.03 2.65 -8.91
N GLN A 60 9.28 2.79 -9.32
CA GLN A 60 10.23 1.69 -9.42
C GLN A 60 10.45 0.99 -8.07
N ARG A 61 10.68 1.75 -7.00
CA ARG A 61 10.79 1.19 -5.63
C ARG A 61 9.51 0.49 -5.18
N GLN A 62 8.34 1.05 -5.50
CA GLN A 62 7.06 0.40 -5.16
C GLN A 62 6.90 -0.93 -5.89
N LEU A 63 7.23 -0.98 -7.19
CA LEU A 63 7.16 -2.22 -7.94
C LEU A 63 8.13 -3.28 -7.42
N LEU A 64 9.37 -2.88 -7.09
CA LEU A 64 10.35 -3.80 -6.51
C LEU A 64 9.86 -4.38 -5.18
N ALA A 65 9.34 -3.53 -4.28
CA ALA A 65 8.82 -3.97 -2.98
C ALA A 65 7.64 -4.94 -3.12
N PHE A 66 6.73 -4.67 -4.07
CA PHE A 66 5.64 -5.58 -4.41
C PHE A 66 6.15 -6.95 -4.88
N ILE A 67 7.11 -6.97 -5.81
CA ILE A 67 7.68 -8.21 -6.36
C ILE A 67 8.38 -9.01 -5.28
N GLN A 68 9.24 -8.36 -4.49
CA GLN A 68 10.00 -9.00 -3.41
C GLN A 68 9.07 -9.61 -2.37
N GLU A 69 8.06 -8.86 -1.93
CA GLU A 69 7.08 -9.36 -0.95
C GLU A 69 6.33 -10.58 -1.49
N ALA A 70 5.84 -10.49 -2.73
CA ALA A 70 5.05 -11.57 -3.30
C ALA A 70 5.88 -12.86 -3.49
N GLU A 71 7.14 -12.74 -3.90
CA GLU A 71 8.06 -13.87 -4.05
C GLU A 71 8.52 -14.46 -2.73
N ASN A 72 8.72 -13.63 -1.70
CA ASN A 72 9.06 -14.10 -0.36
C ASN A 72 7.94 -14.96 0.23
N ILE A 73 6.67 -14.64 -0.07
CA ILE A 73 5.51 -15.41 0.40
C ILE A 73 5.24 -16.61 -0.50
N ASN A 74 5.31 -16.46 -1.82
CA ASN A 74 5.04 -17.51 -2.79
C ASN A 74 6.04 -17.47 -3.95
N GLN A 75 7.07 -18.32 -3.86
CA GLN A 75 8.13 -18.37 -4.85
C GLN A 75 7.63 -18.73 -6.26
N GLY A 76 8.03 -17.96 -7.25
CA GLY A 76 7.62 -18.08 -8.65
C GLY A 76 6.21 -17.53 -8.93
N PHE A 77 5.60 -16.82 -7.97
CA PHE A 77 4.30 -16.19 -8.14
C PHE A 77 4.33 -15.16 -9.26
N ILE A 78 5.31 -14.25 -9.26
CA ILE A 78 5.38 -13.11 -10.18
C ILE A 78 5.57 -13.61 -11.61
N GLU A 79 6.39 -14.63 -11.81
CA GLU A 79 6.55 -15.28 -13.11
C GLU A 79 5.22 -15.83 -13.63
N LYS A 80 4.51 -16.61 -12.81
CA LYS A 80 3.21 -17.20 -13.19
C LYS A 80 2.16 -16.11 -13.43
N PHE A 81 2.15 -15.09 -12.57
CA PHE A 81 1.19 -14.00 -12.60
C PHE A 81 1.29 -13.21 -13.91
N PHE A 82 2.50 -12.78 -14.31
CA PHE A 82 2.68 -11.99 -15.53
C PHE A 82 2.73 -12.82 -16.82
N LYS A 83 3.05 -14.13 -16.77
CA LYS A 83 2.98 -15.00 -17.96
C LYS A 83 1.55 -15.34 -18.37
N ASP A 84 0.65 -15.47 -17.41
CA ASP A 84 -0.74 -15.83 -17.67
C ASP A 84 -1.49 -14.64 -18.28
N LYS A 85 -1.86 -14.78 -19.56
CA LYS A 85 -2.60 -13.76 -20.32
C LYS A 85 -3.94 -13.40 -19.70
N ASN A 86 -4.54 -14.29 -18.90
CA ASN A 86 -5.78 -13.99 -18.19
C ASN A 86 -5.58 -12.99 -17.05
N ASN A 87 -4.35 -12.80 -16.59
CA ASN A 87 -4.02 -11.84 -15.55
C ASN A 87 -3.59 -10.48 -16.12
N THR A 88 -3.58 -10.26 -17.43
CA THR A 88 -3.11 -9.00 -18.01
C THR A 88 -3.88 -7.78 -17.48
N GLN A 89 -5.21 -7.86 -17.44
CA GLN A 89 -6.03 -6.77 -16.91
C GLN A 89 -5.77 -6.53 -15.42
N LEU A 90 -5.77 -7.60 -14.62
CA LEU A 90 -5.48 -7.53 -13.20
C LEU A 90 -4.07 -6.97 -12.93
N GLY A 91 -3.09 -7.36 -13.74
CA GLY A 91 -1.73 -6.83 -13.70
C GLY A 91 -1.72 -5.32 -13.91
N PHE A 92 -2.44 -4.80 -14.90
CA PHE A 92 -2.56 -3.36 -15.11
C PHE A 92 -3.29 -2.64 -13.96
N GLU A 93 -4.31 -3.26 -13.38
CA GLU A 93 -4.99 -2.73 -12.20
C GLU A 93 -4.03 -2.61 -11.01
N ILE A 94 -3.28 -3.67 -10.71
CA ILE A 94 -2.28 -3.67 -9.62
C ILE A 94 -1.17 -2.65 -9.88
N LEU A 95 -0.66 -2.55 -11.11
CA LEU A 95 0.33 -1.54 -11.49
C LEU A 95 -0.21 -0.11 -11.30
N GLY A 96 -1.48 0.12 -11.67
CA GLY A 96 -2.14 1.41 -11.44
C GLY A 96 -2.37 1.74 -9.96
N VAL A 97 -2.58 0.73 -9.11
CA VAL A 97 -2.64 0.90 -7.65
C VAL A 97 -1.25 1.22 -7.09
N LEU A 98 -0.21 0.52 -7.54
CA LEU A 98 1.17 0.78 -7.11
C LEU A 98 1.64 2.21 -7.45
N ASP A 99 1.21 2.76 -8.59
CA ASP A 99 1.45 4.16 -8.96
C ASP A 99 0.94 5.15 -7.89
N GLN A 100 -0.18 4.82 -7.22
CA GLN A 100 -0.78 5.64 -6.16
C GLN A 100 -0.08 5.47 -4.80
N THR A 101 0.67 4.39 -4.59
CA THR A 101 1.40 4.16 -3.34
C THR A 101 2.69 4.97 -3.28
N TYR A 102 3.17 5.33 -2.09
CA TYR A 102 4.43 6.06 -1.93
C TYR A 102 5.30 5.54 -0.77
N LEU A 103 4.72 4.75 0.13
CA LEU A 103 5.44 4.06 1.20
C LEU A 103 5.70 2.62 0.78
N GLU A 104 6.92 2.12 0.98
CA GLU A 104 7.29 0.74 0.66
C GLU A 104 6.34 -0.29 1.30
N GLN A 105 5.90 -0.04 2.54
CA GLN A 105 4.93 -0.89 3.24
C GLN A 105 3.61 -1.00 2.48
N GLN A 106 3.16 0.06 1.78
CA GLN A 106 1.95 -0.01 0.96
C GLN A 106 2.15 -1.02 -0.19
N ALA A 107 3.26 -0.95 -0.93
CA ALA A 107 3.53 -1.91 -1.99
C ALA A 107 3.62 -3.36 -1.48
N LYS A 108 4.19 -3.58 -0.30
CA LYS A 108 4.19 -4.91 0.36
C LYS A 108 2.77 -5.37 0.68
N MET A 109 1.94 -4.51 1.26
CA MET A 109 0.53 -4.79 1.50
C MET A 109 -0.23 -5.11 0.20
N ILE A 110 0.07 -4.41 -0.91
CA ILE A 110 -0.48 -4.72 -2.24
C ILE A 110 -0.02 -6.12 -2.72
N GLY A 111 1.22 -6.51 -2.45
CA GLY A 111 1.73 -7.86 -2.73
C GLY A 111 0.93 -8.94 -2.00
N ARG A 112 0.79 -8.79 -0.69
CA ARG A 112 0.02 -9.71 0.18
C ARG A 112 -1.42 -9.84 -0.26
N VAL A 113 -2.13 -8.72 -0.49
CA VAL A 113 -3.54 -8.78 -0.89
C VAL A 113 -3.74 -9.39 -2.28
N THR A 114 -2.81 -9.16 -3.21
CA THR A 114 -2.84 -9.77 -4.55
C THR A 114 -2.70 -11.28 -4.45
N LEU A 115 -1.79 -11.76 -3.59
CA LEU A 115 -1.64 -13.19 -3.30
C LEU A 115 -2.91 -13.78 -2.69
N LEU A 116 -3.47 -13.14 -1.66
CA LEU A 116 -4.73 -13.58 -1.05
C LEU A 116 -5.85 -13.73 -2.09
N PHE A 117 -5.95 -12.79 -3.02
CA PHE A 117 -6.94 -12.86 -4.10
C PHE A 117 -6.64 -14.01 -5.08
N LYS A 118 -5.37 -14.16 -5.51
CA LYS A 118 -4.98 -15.23 -6.45
C LYS A 118 -5.06 -16.62 -5.85
N ASP A 119 -4.92 -16.75 -4.53
CA ASP A 119 -5.16 -17.97 -3.77
C ASP A 119 -6.67 -18.25 -3.54
N GLY A 120 -7.57 -17.35 -3.93
CA GLY A 120 -9.01 -17.47 -3.70
C GLY A 120 -9.45 -17.28 -2.25
N LYS A 121 -8.58 -16.70 -1.40
CA LYS A 121 -8.88 -16.44 0.02
C LYS A 121 -9.77 -15.22 0.23
N ILE A 122 -9.77 -14.29 -0.73
CA ILE A 122 -10.59 -13.08 -0.73
C ILE A 122 -11.26 -12.88 -2.09
N SER A 123 -12.39 -12.17 -2.10
CA SER A 123 -13.10 -11.84 -3.33
C SER A 123 -12.45 -10.68 -4.09
N LYS A 124 -12.88 -10.42 -5.34
CA LYS A 124 -12.47 -9.22 -6.08
C LYS A 124 -12.93 -7.94 -5.37
N GLN A 125 -14.12 -7.95 -4.77
CA GLN A 125 -14.62 -6.83 -3.97
C GLN A 125 -13.71 -6.54 -2.77
N ASP A 126 -13.20 -7.57 -2.11
CA ASP A 126 -12.27 -7.42 -1.00
C ASP A 126 -10.91 -6.91 -1.48
N LEU A 127 -10.41 -7.39 -2.62
CA LEU A 127 -9.21 -6.85 -3.26
C LEU A 127 -9.37 -5.34 -3.50
N ASP A 128 -10.47 -4.92 -4.11
CA ASP A 128 -10.75 -3.51 -4.40
C ASP A 128 -10.87 -2.67 -3.12
N LYS A 129 -11.56 -3.20 -2.10
CA LYS A 129 -11.67 -2.58 -0.78
C LYS A 129 -10.30 -2.38 -0.13
N TYR A 130 -9.49 -3.44 -0.08
CA TYR A 130 -8.20 -3.39 0.60
C TYR A 130 -7.19 -2.53 -0.15
N THR A 131 -7.13 -2.61 -1.47
CA THR A 131 -6.28 -1.71 -2.27
C THR A 131 -6.65 -0.24 -2.06
N TYR A 132 -7.95 0.10 -1.99
CA TYR A 132 -8.43 1.44 -1.64
C TYR A 132 -7.99 1.89 -0.23
N ILE A 133 -8.07 1.00 0.77
CA ILE A 133 -7.60 1.33 2.12
C ILE A 133 -6.09 1.57 2.10
N ILE A 134 -5.32 0.64 1.52
CA ILE A 134 -3.86 0.66 1.48
C ILE A 134 -3.34 1.96 0.86
N THR A 135 -3.89 2.42 -0.27
CA THR A 135 -3.43 3.66 -0.93
C THR A 135 -3.67 4.92 -0.10
N ARG A 136 -4.59 4.88 0.88
CA ARG A 136 -4.86 5.98 1.80
C ARG A 136 -4.03 5.96 3.08
N LEU A 137 -3.32 4.86 3.37
CA LEU A 137 -2.50 4.75 4.56
C LEU A 137 -1.21 5.55 4.41
N ASN A 138 -1.21 6.75 4.98
CA ASN A 138 0.02 7.51 5.19
C ASN A 138 0.79 7.01 6.42
N SER A 139 1.99 7.55 6.65
CA SER A 139 2.84 7.17 7.78
C SER A 139 2.15 7.31 9.13
N HIS A 140 1.28 8.32 9.29
CA HIS A 140 0.52 8.52 10.51
C HIS A 140 -0.55 7.43 10.71
N PHE A 141 -1.30 7.07 9.66
CA PHE A 141 -2.28 5.98 9.74
C PHE A 141 -1.64 4.62 10.03
N ILE A 142 -0.45 4.36 9.50
CA ILE A 142 0.30 3.14 9.80
C ILE A 142 0.63 3.06 11.30
N LEU A 143 1.10 4.16 11.90
CA LEU A 143 1.32 4.22 13.34
C LEU A 143 0.02 3.98 14.12
N LEU A 144 -1.06 4.67 13.74
CA LEU A 144 -2.36 4.52 14.40
C LEU A 144 -2.94 3.10 14.29
N ILE A 145 -2.69 2.36 13.19
CA ILE A 145 -3.13 0.96 13.06
C ILE A 145 -2.38 0.06 14.05
N ASN A 146 -1.07 0.28 14.24
CA ASN A 146 -0.29 -0.45 15.23
C ASN A 146 -0.74 -0.14 16.66
N GLU A 147 -0.98 1.14 16.96
CA GLU A 147 -1.53 1.57 18.25
C GLU A 147 -2.89 0.90 18.47
N LEU A 148 -3.78 0.97 17.47
CA LEU A 148 -5.10 0.37 17.52
C LEU A 148 -5.04 -1.15 17.78
N TYR A 149 -4.07 -1.87 17.20
CA TYR A 149 -3.87 -3.30 17.49
C TYR A 149 -3.36 -3.54 18.91
N SER A 150 -2.48 -2.66 19.40
CA SER A 150 -1.82 -2.78 20.71
C SER A 150 -2.70 -2.37 21.90
N ILE A 151 -3.86 -1.73 21.67
CA ILE A 151 -4.80 -1.42 22.75
C ILE A 151 -5.20 -2.73 23.45
N GLU A 152 -4.78 -2.86 24.70
CA GLU A 152 -5.14 -3.96 25.59
C GLU A 152 -6.67 -4.00 25.77
N THR A 153 -7.24 -5.20 25.75
CA THR A 153 -8.65 -5.46 26.01
C THR A 153 -8.78 -6.47 27.13
N ASN A 154 -9.77 -6.31 28.01
CA ASN A 154 -10.04 -7.29 29.06
C ASN A 154 -10.60 -8.56 28.41
N GLN A 155 -9.83 -9.64 28.45
CA GLN A 155 -10.18 -10.91 27.82
C GLN A 155 -11.19 -11.75 28.63
N ASP A 156 -11.57 -11.31 29.84
CA ASP A 156 -12.31 -12.13 30.80
C ASP A 156 -13.76 -11.66 31.09
N ASP A 157 -14.15 -10.45 30.67
CA ASP A 157 -15.52 -9.93 30.88
C ASP A 157 -16.13 -9.35 29.58
N PRO A 158 -16.75 -10.19 28.74
CA PRO A 158 -17.28 -9.80 27.44
C PRO A 158 -18.56 -8.95 27.51
N GLU A 159 -19.09 -8.63 28.70
CA GLU A 159 -20.27 -7.75 28.82
C GLU A 159 -19.93 -6.30 28.40
N PHE A 160 -18.64 -5.92 28.46
CA PHE A 160 -18.13 -4.61 28.04
C PHE A 160 -16.85 -4.75 27.20
N GLU A 161 -17.00 -5.29 25.98
CA GLU A 161 -15.92 -5.30 24.98
C GLU A 161 -15.47 -3.86 24.70
N PHE A 162 -14.32 -3.45 25.24
CA PHE A 162 -13.97 -2.04 25.39
C PHE A 162 -14.17 -1.16 24.17
N ASP A 163 -14.75 -0.03 24.49
CA ASP A 163 -15.18 0.99 23.60
C ASP A 163 -14.09 2.06 23.43
N ILE A 164 -13.34 1.99 22.34
CA ILE A 164 -12.41 3.03 21.89
C ILE A 164 -13.18 4.34 21.80
N GLU A 165 -12.75 5.33 22.59
CA GLU A 165 -13.32 6.67 22.57
C GLU A 165 -12.60 7.53 21.55
N ASN A 166 -13.35 8.38 20.83
CA ASN A 166 -12.81 9.35 19.88
C ASN A 166 -11.75 8.77 18.92
N PRO A 167 -12.02 7.62 18.26
CA PRO A 167 -11.07 7.08 17.30
C PRO A 167 -10.90 8.03 16.11
N ASN A 168 -9.83 7.80 15.35
CA ASN A 168 -9.76 8.37 14.02
C ASN A 168 -10.93 7.81 13.17
N MET A 169 -11.83 8.69 12.71
CA MET A 169 -13.05 8.31 12.00
C MET A 169 -12.78 7.61 10.65
N GLU A 170 -11.59 7.75 10.08
CA GLU A 170 -11.22 6.96 8.90
C GLU A 170 -11.21 5.46 9.19
N PHE A 171 -10.92 5.03 10.42
CA PHE A 171 -11.00 3.61 10.79
C PHE A 171 -12.44 3.09 10.86
N VAL A 172 -13.41 3.96 11.11
CA VAL A 172 -14.83 3.64 10.96
C VAL A 172 -15.17 3.52 9.47
N ASN A 173 -14.71 4.47 8.65
CA ASN A 173 -14.91 4.45 7.19
C ASN A 173 -14.29 3.21 6.52
N PHE A 174 -13.14 2.75 6.99
CA PHE A 174 -12.50 1.51 6.53
C PHE A 174 -13.20 0.23 7.04
N GLY A 175 -14.15 0.37 7.96
CA GLY A 175 -14.84 -0.73 8.62
C GLY A 175 -13.97 -1.48 9.62
N PHE A 176 -12.88 -0.88 10.09
CA PHE A 176 -12.03 -1.43 11.15
C PHE A 176 -12.66 -1.25 12.52
N LEU A 177 -13.44 -0.19 12.70
CA LEU A 177 -14.19 0.10 13.90
C LEU A 177 -15.69 0.10 13.62
N LYS A 178 -16.47 -0.38 14.59
CA LYS A 178 -17.93 -0.25 14.61
C LYS A 178 -18.38 0.39 15.91
N GLU A 179 -19.32 1.32 15.80
CA GLU A 179 -19.97 1.92 16.96
C GLU A 179 -20.72 0.84 17.75
N VAL A 180 -20.67 0.96 19.06
CA VAL A 180 -21.37 0.10 20.01
C VAL A 180 -22.04 0.96 21.09
N PRO A 181 -23.21 0.53 21.59
CA PRO A 181 -23.91 1.28 22.61
C PRO A 181 -23.13 1.25 23.92
N SER A 182 -22.83 2.43 24.48
CA SER A 182 -22.33 2.53 25.85
C SER A 182 -23.39 1.98 26.82
N PRO A 183 -23.03 1.14 27.79
CA PRO A 183 -23.97 0.76 28.84
C PRO A 183 -24.46 2.00 29.57
N LEU A 184 -25.77 2.17 29.60
CA LEU A 184 -26.42 3.32 30.23
C LEU A 184 -26.31 3.17 31.76
N TYR A 185 -25.57 4.06 32.41
CA TYR A 185 -25.84 4.38 33.81
C TYR A 185 -26.96 5.43 33.85
N PRO A 186 -28.01 5.26 34.66
CA PRO A 186 -29.06 6.27 34.77
C PRO A 186 -28.47 7.64 35.15
N GLY A 187 -28.56 8.61 34.24
CA GLY A 187 -28.04 9.98 34.43
C GLY A 187 -26.67 10.29 33.82
N SER A 188 -26.02 9.35 33.11
CA SER A 188 -24.76 9.63 32.41
C SER A 188 -24.96 10.17 30.99
N THR A 189 -24.08 11.06 30.54
CA THR A 189 -23.99 11.47 29.13
C THR A 189 -23.67 10.28 28.23
N GLN A 190 -24.37 10.15 27.11
CA GLN A 190 -24.08 9.12 26.11
C GLN A 190 -22.71 9.42 25.48
N ILE A 191 -21.72 8.55 25.75
CA ILE A 191 -20.41 8.61 25.09
C ILE A 191 -20.47 7.65 23.91
N THR A 192 -20.07 8.09 22.72
CA THR A 192 -19.93 7.22 21.55
C THR A 192 -18.68 6.37 21.70
N ARG A 193 -18.83 5.09 21.35
CA ARG A 193 -17.98 4.01 21.80
C ARG A 193 -17.75 3.06 20.62
N PHE A 194 -16.52 2.59 20.40
CA PHE A 194 -16.18 1.80 19.21
C PHE A 194 -15.40 0.53 19.54
N ARG A 195 -15.72 -0.57 18.86
CA ARG A 195 -14.92 -1.80 18.95
C ARG A 195 -14.28 -2.16 17.61
N ARG A 196 -13.15 -2.86 17.69
CA ARG A 196 -12.47 -3.46 16.54
C ARG A 196 -13.35 -4.52 15.90
N THR A 197 -13.34 -4.59 14.57
CA THR A 197 -14.09 -5.59 13.83
C THR A 197 -13.21 -6.78 13.46
N ASN A 198 -13.82 -7.92 13.12
CA ASN A 198 -13.08 -9.05 12.53
C ASN A 198 -12.36 -8.63 11.24
N SER A 199 -12.90 -7.64 10.50
CA SER A 199 -12.24 -7.07 9.32
C SER A 199 -10.93 -6.37 9.68
N PHE A 200 -10.87 -5.67 10.81
CA PHE A 200 -9.62 -5.08 11.31
C PHE A 200 -8.59 -6.16 11.61
N TYR A 201 -8.96 -7.17 12.41
CA TYR A 201 -8.03 -8.25 12.75
C TYR A 201 -7.55 -9.00 11.51
N TYR A 202 -8.44 -9.32 10.57
CA TYR A 202 -8.05 -9.96 9.32
C TYR A 202 -7.08 -9.10 8.51
N PHE A 203 -7.37 -7.80 8.34
CA PHE A 203 -6.49 -6.88 7.65
C PHE A 203 -5.14 -6.76 8.34
N TYR A 204 -5.14 -6.61 9.67
CA TYR A 204 -3.92 -6.48 10.46
C TYR A 204 -3.02 -7.71 10.27
N GLU A 205 -3.61 -8.90 10.45
CA GLU A 205 -2.88 -10.17 10.48
C GLU A 205 -2.42 -10.68 9.11
N ASN A 206 -3.17 -10.40 8.03
CA ASN A 206 -2.89 -11.01 6.72
C ASN A 206 -2.35 -10.02 5.69
N ILE A 207 -2.47 -8.72 5.96
CA ILE A 207 -2.12 -7.67 4.99
C ILE A 207 -1.12 -6.70 5.62
N PHE A 208 -1.46 -6.11 6.77
CA PHE A 208 -0.71 -5.00 7.34
C PHE A 208 0.61 -5.40 8.00
N LYS A 209 0.58 -6.40 8.89
CA LYS A 209 1.77 -6.85 9.60
C LYS A 209 2.74 -7.54 8.65
N ASP A 210 4.03 -7.36 8.90
CA ASP A 210 5.11 -8.00 8.13
C ASP A 210 5.31 -9.47 8.50
#